data_AF-A0A7V2U9J6-F1
#
_entry.id   AF-A0A7V2U9J6-F1
#
_cell.length_a   1.000
_cell.length_b   1.000
_cell.length_c   1.000
_cell.angle_alpha   90.00
_cell.angle_beta   90.00
_cell.angle_gamma   90.00
#
_symmetry.space_group_name_H-M   'P 1'
#
loop_
_entity.id
_entity.type
_entity.pdbx_description
1 polymer ?
#
loop_
_entity_poly.entity_id
_entity_poly.type
_entity_poly.pdbx_seq_one_letter_code
_entity_poly.pdbx_strand_id
1 'polypeptide(L)' 'MPSQPGDTETSRTIIVRLTNETHRLLRIRVAEEDTSIQKWVEALIERELGVADAGTAPPRNTGR' A
#
# COMPACT_ATOMS: atom_id res chain seq x y z
N MET A 1 -22.89 -23.38 3.39
CA MET A 1 -22.15 -22.24 3.96
C MET A 1 -21.48 -21.52 2.80
N PRO A 2 -21.89 -20.30 2.41
CA PRO A 2 -21.24 -19.58 1.33
C PRO A 2 -19.89 -19.04 1.80
N SER A 3 -18.83 -19.33 1.05
CA SER A 3 -17.48 -18.82 1.28
C SER A 3 -17.44 -17.33 0.96
N GLN A 4 -17.09 -16.53 1.95
CA GLN A 4 -16.87 -15.09 1.83
C GLN A 4 -15.57 -14.86 1.04
N PRO A 5 -15.60 -14.18 -0.14
CA PRO A 5 -14.37 -13.80 -0.84
C PRO A 5 -13.77 -12.59 -0.12
N GLY A 6 -12.98 -12.84 0.92
CA GLY A 6 -12.27 -11.81 1.67
C GLY A 6 -11.00 -11.38 0.93
N ASP A 7 -11.05 -10.22 0.28
CA ASP A 7 -10.00 -9.19 0.17
C ASP A 7 -8.60 -9.55 -0.39
N THR A 8 -8.34 -10.79 -0.81
CA THR A 8 -7.02 -11.20 -1.35
C THR A 8 -6.97 -11.27 -2.88
N GLU A 9 -8.10 -11.07 -3.57
CA GLU A 9 -8.22 -11.29 -5.01
C GLU A 9 -7.62 -10.16 -5.89
N THR A 10 -7.23 -9.02 -5.30
CA THR A 10 -6.81 -7.83 -6.05
C THR A 10 -5.35 -7.39 -5.84
N SER A 11 -4.56 -8.12 -5.04
CA SER A 11 -3.14 -7.79 -4.86
C SER A 11 -2.32 -8.30 -6.05
N ARG A 12 -1.67 -7.39 -6.79
CA ARG A 12 -0.77 -7.74 -7.91
C ARG A 12 0.68 -7.65 -7.45
N THR A 13 1.47 -8.67 -7.74
CA THR A 13 2.92 -8.69 -7.41
C THR A 13 3.71 -7.90 -8.45
N ILE A 14 4.59 -7.01 -8.00
CA ILE A 14 5.52 -6.25 -8.84
C ILE A 14 6.95 -6.63 -8.42
N ILE A 15 7.77 -7.04 -9.40
CA ILE A 15 9.18 -7.38 -9.17
C ILE A 15 10.05 -6.23 -9.67
N VAL A 16 10.83 -5.62 -8.78
CA VAL A 16 11.70 -4.48 -9.10
C VAL A 16 13.15 -4.86 -8.84
N ARG A 17 14.04 -4.47 -9.75
CA ARG A 17 15.49 -4.63 -9.55
C ARG A 17 16.05 -3.33 -8.99
N LEU A 18 16.63 -3.41 -7.79
CA LEU A 18 17.29 -2.29 -7.13
C LEU A 18 18.80 -2.52 -7.13
N THR A 19 19.58 -1.44 -7.06
CA THR A 19 21.00 -1.56 -6.77
C THR A 19 21.18 -2.06 -5.33
N ASN A 20 22.35 -2.66 -5.05
CA ASN A 20 22.66 -3.15 -3.71
C ASN A 20 22.60 -2.03 -2.65
N GLU A 21 23.08 -0.83 -3.01
CA GLU A 21 23.05 0.33 -2.14
C GLU A 21 21.62 0.79 -1.84
N THR A 22 20.77 0.90 -2.86
CA THR A 22 19.36 1.29 -2.67
C THR A 22 18.62 0.27 -1.81
N HIS A 23 18.83 -1.03 -2.03
CA HIS A 23 18.20 -2.07 -1.20
C HIS A 23 18.68 -2.02 0.26
N ARG A 24 19.96 -1.73 0.50
CA ARG A 24 20.50 -1.56 1.85
C ARG A 24 19.86 -0.37 2.56
N LEU A 25 19.80 0.79 1.90
CA LEU A 25 19.19 1.99 2.48
C LEU A 25 17.70 1.79 2.76
N LEU A 26 16.98 1.13 1.85
CA LEU A 26 15.57 0.78 2.04
C LEU A 26 15.37 -0.07 3.30
N ARG A 27 16.21 -1.10 3.50
CA ARG A 27 16.13 -1.95 4.70
C ARG A 27 16.36 -1.18 6.00
N ILE A 28 17.32 -0.26 6.00
CA ILE A 28 17.60 0.58 7.17
C ILE A 28 16.37 1.43 7.47
N ARG A 29 15.84 2.13 6.46
CA ARG A 29 14.67 2.99 6.61
C ARG A 29 13.43 2.27 7.15
N VAL A 30 13.15 1.10 6.59
CA VAL A 30 12.03 0.26 6.99
C VAL A 30 12.16 -0.21 8.44
N ALA A 31 13.39 -0.49 8.90
CA ALA A 31 13.66 -0.84 10.29
C ALA A 31 13.53 0.35 11.25
N GLU A 32 13.94 1.55 10.83
CA GLU A 32 13.77 2.78 11.62
C GLU A 32 12.29 3.13 11.84
N GLU A 33 11.43 2.83 10.86
CA GLU A 33 9.99 3.10 10.89
C GLU A 33 9.14 1.93 11.43
N ASP A 34 9.78 0.87 11.95
CA ASP A 34 9.13 -0.35 12.47
C ASP A 34 8.04 -0.90 11.52
N THR A 35 8.35 -0.94 10.23
CA THR A 35 7.39 -1.38 9.20
C THR A 35 7.97 -2.49 8.33
N SER A 36 7.16 -3.00 7.40
CA SER A 36 7.61 -3.95 6.38
C SER A 36 7.97 -3.23 5.08
N ILE A 37 8.92 -3.78 4.33
CA ILE A 37 9.33 -3.24 3.01
C ILE A 37 8.11 -3.04 2.12
N GLN A 38 7.21 -4.04 2.07
CA GLN A 38 5.99 -3.99 1.28
C GLN A 38 5.12 -2.78 1.65
N LYS A 39 4.80 -2.62 2.94
CA LYS A 39 3.96 -1.52 3.44
C LYS A 39 4.60 -0.16 3.20
N TRP A 40 5.91 -0.06 3.40
CA TRP A 40 6.64 1.19 3.18
C TRP A 40 6.65 1.58 1.69
N VAL A 41 6.90 0.62 0.80
CA VAL A 41 6.90 0.86 -0.65
C VAL A 41 5.48 1.15 -1.16
N GLU A 42 4.45 0.47 -0.65
CA GLU A 42 3.05 0.77 -0.96
C GLU A 42 2.71 2.22 -0.60
N ALA A 43 2.98 2.63 0.64
CA ALA A 43 2.74 4.00 1.10
C ALA A 43 3.55 5.04 0.30
N LEU A 44 4.79 4.72 -0.07
CA LEU A 44 5.61 5.57 -0.93
C LEU A 44 4.94 5.75 -2.31
N ILE A 45 4.49 4.67 -2.93
CA ILE A 45 3.84 4.69 -4.23
C ILE A 45 2.51 5.46 -4.15
N GLU A 46 1.70 5.20 -3.13
CA GLU A 46 0.42 5.91 -2.92
C GLU A 46 0.64 7.42 -2.78
N ARG A 47 1.68 7.83 -2.04
CA ARG A 47 2.05 9.24 -1.89
C ARG A 47 2.48 9.87 -3.21
N GLU A 48 3.34 9.21 -3.97
CA GLU A 48 3.85 9.74 -5.26
C GLU A 48 2.77 9.79 -6.34
N LEU A 49 1.84 8.83 -6.34
CA LEU A 49 0.73 8.79 -7.28
C LEU A 49 -0.47 9.64 -6.84
N GLY A 50 -0.43 10.24 -5.64
CA GLY A 50 -1.53 11.03 -5.09
C GLY A 50 -2.80 10.20 -4.83
N VAL A 51 -2.65 8.91 -4.54
CA VAL A 51 -3.76 7.96 -4.30
C VAL A 51 -4.26 8.03 -2.84
N ALA A 52 -3.65 8.88 -2.01
CA ALA A 52 -4.14 9.19 -0.68
C ALA A 52 -5.58 9.75 -0.77
N ASP A 53 -6.54 8.88 -0.45
CA ASP A 53 -7.99 9.09 -0.48
C ASP A 53 -8.71 8.75 -1.81
N ALA A 54 -8.71 7.47 -2.17
CA ALA A 54 -9.80 6.89 -2.98
C ALA A 54 -10.84 6.14 -2.10
N GLY A 55 -10.79 6.33 -0.77
CA GLY A 55 -11.54 5.55 0.21
C GLY A 55 -12.54 6.34 1.07
N THR A 56 -12.48 7.67 1.12
CA THR A 56 -13.42 8.47 1.94
C THR A 56 -14.41 9.20 1.06
N ALA A 57 -15.29 8.45 0.39
CA ALA A 57 -16.54 9.04 -0.08
C ALA A 57 -17.41 9.36 1.15
N PRO A 58 -17.77 10.63 1.43
CA PRO A 58 -18.72 10.92 2.49
C PRO A 58 -20.06 10.23 2.18
N PRO A 59 -20.79 9.71 3.18
CA PRO A 59 -22.12 9.19 2.93
C PRO A 59 -22.95 10.33 2.34
N ARG A 60 -23.35 10.19 1.07
CA ARG A 60 -24.35 11.06 0.44
C ARG A 60 -25.66 10.82 1.17
N ASN A 61 -25.83 11.49 2.31
CA ASN A 61 -27.12 11.64 2.97
C ASN A 61 -27.95 12.55 2.07
N THR A 62 -28.59 11.95 1.07
CA THR A 62 -29.66 12.61 0.32
C THR A 62 -30.83 12.73 1.27
N GLY A 63 -30.87 13.87 1.95
CA GLY A 63 -31.98 14.30 2.78
C GLY A 63 -33.30 14.28 2.00
N ARG A 64 -34.32 13.86 2.73
CA ARG A 64 -35.74 13.83 2.44
C ARG A 64 -36.28 15.14 1.85
#